data_AF-A0A3R7BFJ0-F1
#
_entry.id   AF-A0A3R7BFJ0-F1
#
_cell.length_a   1.000
_cell.length_b   1.000
_cell.length_c   1.000
_cell.angle_alpha   90.00
_cell.angle_beta   90.00
_cell.angle_gamma   90.00
#
_symmetry.space_group_name_H-M   'P 1'
#
loop_
_entity.id
_entity.type
_entity.pdbx_description
1 polymer ?
#
loop_
_entity_poly.entity_id
_entity_poly.type
_entity_poly.pdbx_seq_one_letter_code
_entity_poly.pdbx_strand_id
1 'polypeptide(L)'
;MTGTVCTHQNAKKLVHRIRCPRYIETDDHKSILDKLGGVECPDVALKASLQVQLDAIHQRHSHELQQLHQTFLAQCGEPNATVAVSKTGGWSDHDHDHYIKLFKDCDPKGIRNDPFLSRVAAQLTNHNVDAIRHHDTWYRCVRRVATLKQDRLNEHARRIQSFLDEASAAMAAATAAAVSATAKDEEWAQRMADQALMHAKVERFKGKRDAKADMAAHQAEIARLEADAIQVAADRKRLKEHELKKKLLQDHRYNHRLRVLEAIKQETPYAEKLSQIERTRQPTVAFTANVDAIQDGLGVHETGLFPSHGYDTDKLFKDARFKLGLALRVREETCKFVLTAAGADGCAAMSTITVRNTGAYRHTPQASTQLW
;
A
#
# COMPACT_ATOMS: atom_id res chain seq x y z
N MET A 1 15.07 28.69 71.07
CA MET A 1 16.41 29.18 71.47
C MET A 1 17.22 28.00 71.97
N THR A 2 18.02 27.39 71.11
CA THR A 2 18.92 26.29 71.47
C THR A 2 20.25 26.57 70.79
N GLY A 3 21.23 26.99 71.59
CA GLY A 3 22.60 27.18 71.16
C GLY A 3 23.31 25.84 71.00
N THR A 4 24.19 25.75 70.01
CA THR A 4 25.25 24.75 69.95
C THR A 4 26.56 25.48 69.69
N VAL A 5 27.53 25.30 70.58
CA VAL A 5 28.85 25.92 70.55
C VAL A 5 29.87 24.91 70.03
N CYS A 6 30.80 25.41 69.20
CA CYS A 6 32.13 24.88 68.83
C CYS A 6 32.24 23.54 68.11
N THR A 7 32.93 23.57 66.95
CA THR A 7 34.36 23.22 66.90
C THR A 7 35.04 23.87 65.68
N HIS A 8 35.91 24.85 65.95
CA HIS A 8 37.01 25.20 65.07
C HIS A 8 38.06 24.09 65.16
N GLN A 9 38.29 23.32 64.10
CA GLN A 9 39.60 22.80 63.68
C GLN A 9 39.51 21.82 62.50
N ASN A 10 40.44 21.99 61.56
CA ASN A 10 40.92 21.04 60.55
C ASN A 10 40.05 20.72 59.32
N ALA A 11 40.40 21.34 58.19
CA ALA A 11 41.27 20.72 57.17
C ALA A 11 41.19 21.53 55.87
N LYS A 12 42.23 22.32 55.53
CA LYS A 12 43.23 21.89 54.55
C LYS A 12 42.69 20.83 53.57
N LYS A 13 42.03 21.25 52.48
CA LYS A 13 42.00 20.61 51.14
C LYS A 13 40.90 21.23 50.27
N LEU A 14 41.15 22.42 49.72
CA LEU A 14 40.43 22.88 48.53
C LEU A 14 41.28 23.86 47.72
N VAL A 15 42.55 23.52 47.56
CA VAL A 15 43.27 23.88 46.34
C VAL A 15 43.31 22.59 45.55
N HIS A 16 42.22 22.31 44.82
CA HIS A 16 42.32 21.42 43.69
C HIS A 16 43.32 22.07 42.75
N ARG A 17 44.56 21.60 42.87
CA ARG A 17 45.61 21.72 41.88
C ARG A 17 44.92 21.28 40.59
N ILE A 18 44.56 22.24 39.74
CA ILE A 18 44.23 21.98 38.35
C ILE A 18 45.52 21.37 37.81
N ARG A 19 45.60 20.04 37.87
CA ARG A 19 46.54 19.30 37.05
C ARG A 19 46.10 19.67 35.66
N CYS A 20 46.87 20.52 34.97
CA CYS A 20 46.82 20.53 33.52
C CYS A 20 46.88 19.06 33.10
N PRO A 21 45.84 18.53 32.42
CA PRO A 21 45.93 17.22 31.84
C PRO A 21 47.21 17.19 31.02
N ARG A 22 48.00 16.12 31.17
CA ARG A 22 49.11 15.87 30.26
C ARG A 22 48.55 16.02 28.85
N TYR A 23 49.14 16.98 28.17
CA TYR A 23 48.85 17.46 26.83
C TYR A 23 48.27 16.37 25.92
N ILE A 24 47.07 16.63 25.39
CA ILE A 24 46.41 15.89 24.31
C ILE A 24 47.14 16.24 23.00
N GLU A 25 48.39 15.81 22.84
CA GLU A 25 49.20 16.08 21.63
C GLU A 25 49.25 14.88 20.68
N THR A 26 48.74 13.71 21.11
CA THR A 26 48.91 12.45 20.38
C THR A 26 47.62 11.83 19.85
N ASP A 27 46.46 12.31 20.30
CA ASP A 27 45.18 11.79 19.84
C ASP A 27 44.68 12.63 18.65
N ASP A 28 44.38 11.96 17.54
CA ASP A 28 43.66 12.56 16.41
C ASP A 28 42.38 13.21 16.94
N HIS A 29 42.09 14.45 16.52
CA HIS A 29 40.91 15.20 16.96
C HIS A 29 39.61 14.42 16.74
N LYS A 30 39.57 13.61 15.67
CA LYS A 30 38.47 12.67 15.43
C LYS A 30 38.32 11.66 16.56
N SER A 31 39.42 11.09 17.06
CA SER A 31 39.42 10.15 18.18
C SER A 31 38.92 10.79 19.48
N ILE A 32 39.21 12.08 19.70
CA ILE A 32 38.70 12.83 20.86
C ILE A 32 37.16 12.91 20.79
N LEU A 33 36.61 13.27 19.63
CA LEU A 33 35.16 13.34 19.44
C LEU A 33 34.49 11.97 19.50
N ASP A 34 35.13 10.92 18.97
CA ASP A 34 34.63 9.55 19.06
C ASP A 34 34.50 9.09 20.52
N LYS A 35 35.49 9.40 21.37
CA LYS A 35 35.46 9.09 22.82
C LYS A 35 34.35 9.83 23.59
N LEU A 36 33.90 10.98 23.07
CA LEU A 36 32.82 11.78 23.66
C LEU A 36 31.41 11.34 23.23
N GLY A 37 31.30 10.25 22.46
CA GLY A 37 30.02 9.76 21.93
C GLY A 37 29.84 9.99 20.42
N GLY A 38 30.87 10.41 19.70
CA GLY A 38 30.83 10.59 18.24
C GLY A 38 30.50 9.33 17.45
N VAL A 39 30.76 8.14 18.01
CA VAL A 39 30.38 6.85 17.42
C VAL A 39 28.87 6.64 17.44
N GLU A 40 28.21 7.04 18.52
CA GLU A 40 26.77 6.85 18.74
C GLU A 40 25.94 7.97 18.13
N CYS A 41 26.52 9.17 17.96
CA CYS A 41 25.84 10.31 17.38
C CYS A 41 25.51 10.07 15.89
N PRO A 42 24.22 10.07 15.50
CA PRO A 42 23.81 9.83 14.12
C PRO A 42 24.02 11.06 13.21
N ASP A 43 24.20 12.25 13.78
CA ASP A 43 24.38 13.49 13.04
C ASP A 43 25.83 13.67 12.56
N VAL A 44 26.06 13.35 11.28
CA VAL A 44 27.37 13.49 10.63
C VAL A 44 27.78 14.96 10.45
N ALA A 45 26.82 15.86 10.21
CA ALA A 45 27.10 17.27 10.00
C ALA A 45 27.52 17.95 11.30
N LEU A 46 26.87 17.61 12.41
CA LEU A 46 27.27 18.04 13.75
C LEU A 46 28.70 17.61 14.06
N LYS A 47 29.05 16.34 13.81
CA LYS A 47 30.41 15.83 14.04
C LYS A 47 31.47 16.56 13.22
N ALA A 48 31.19 16.82 11.94
CA ALA A 48 32.08 17.59 11.08
C ALA A 48 32.23 19.05 11.57
N SER A 49 31.15 19.67 12.04
CA SER A 49 31.21 21.02 12.62
C SER A 49 32.05 21.07 13.90
N LEU A 50 31.85 20.12 14.81
CA LEU A 50 32.62 20.02 16.05
C LEU A 50 34.11 19.80 15.76
N GLN A 51 34.44 18.97 14.77
CA GLN A 51 35.82 18.76 14.33
C GLN A 51 36.48 20.07 13.87
N VAL A 52 35.81 20.84 13.00
CA VAL A 52 36.32 22.13 12.53
C VAL A 52 36.49 23.14 13.67
N GLN A 53 35.57 23.14 14.64
CA GLN A 53 35.67 24.01 15.81
C GLN A 53 36.88 23.65 16.70
N LEU A 54 37.12 22.36 16.93
CA LEU A 54 38.28 21.88 17.68
C LEU A 54 39.58 22.26 16.96
N ASP A 55 39.65 22.04 15.65
CA ASP A 55 40.77 22.47 14.80
C ASP A 55 41.04 23.98 14.93
N ALA A 56 39.99 24.79 14.90
CA ALA A 56 40.11 26.25 15.04
C ALA A 56 40.63 26.68 16.42
N ILE A 57 40.24 25.99 17.50
CA ILE A 57 40.75 26.28 18.86
C ILE A 57 42.25 26.00 18.92
N HIS A 58 42.70 24.86 18.39
CA HIS A 58 44.11 24.50 18.37
C HIS A 58 44.94 25.45 17.49
N GLN A 59 44.46 25.78 16.28
CA GLN A 59 45.12 26.74 15.39
C GLN A 59 45.26 28.12 16.04
N ARG A 60 44.19 28.60 16.69
CA ARG A 60 44.23 29.86 17.43
C ARG A 60 45.26 29.83 18.55
N HIS A 61 45.35 28.75 19.31
CA HIS A 61 46.34 28.63 20.37
C HIS A 61 47.78 28.65 19.85
N SER A 62 48.05 27.89 18.78
CA SER A 62 49.36 27.92 18.11
C SER A 62 49.72 29.33 17.64
N HIS A 63 48.76 30.05 17.07
CA HIS A 63 48.97 31.43 16.65
C HIS A 63 49.24 32.38 17.83
N GLU A 64 48.48 32.28 18.92
CA GLU A 64 48.67 33.08 20.14
C GLU A 64 50.07 32.82 20.77
N LEU A 65 50.56 31.57 20.75
CA LEU A 65 51.91 31.23 21.21
C LEU A 65 53.01 31.77 20.29
N GLN A 66 52.80 31.71 18.97
CA GLN A 66 53.74 32.29 18.00
C GLN A 66 53.83 33.81 18.15
N GLN A 67 52.69 34.49 18.30
CA GLN A 67 52.64 35.94 18.56
C GLN A 67 53.35 36.31 19.86
N LEU A 68 53.15 35.53 20.93
CA LEU A 68 53.85 35.75 22.20
C LEU A 68 55.37 35.60 22.03
N HIS A 69 55.82 34.61 21.26
CA HIS A 69 57.24 34.42 20.96
C HIS A 69 57.83 35.55 20.11
N GLN A 70 57.11 36.04 19.10
CA GLN A 70 57.55 37.19 18.30
C GLN A 70 57.62 38.47 19.14
N THR A 71 56.63 38.69 20.00
CA THR A 71 56.60 39.83 20.92
C THR A 71 57.76 39.77 21.91
N PHE A 72 58.10 38.58 22.41
CA PHE A 72 59.27 38.36 23.25
C PHE A 72 60.55 38.80 22.54
N LEU A 73 60.82 38.29 21.33
CA LEU A 73 62.02 38.64 20.57
C LEU A 73 62.13 40.16 20.32
N ALA A 74 61.01 40.83 20.04
CA ALA A 74 60.98 42.27 19.86
C ALA A 74 61.25 43.07 21.16
N GLN A 75 60.80 42.57 22.32
CA GLN A 75 60.90 43.27 23.61
C GLN A 75 62.16 42.93 24.41
N CYS A 76 62.84 41.81 24.12
CA CYS A 76 63.96 41.35 24.93
C CYS A 76 65.24 42.16 24.74
N GLY A 77 65.32 42.99 23.69
CA GLY A 77 66.47 43.86 23.42
C GLY A 77 67.74 43.13 22.94
N GLU A 78 67.73 41.79 22.92
CA GLU A 78 68.82 40.95 22.44
C GLU A 78 68.75 40.75 20.92
N PRO A 79 69.73 41.23 20.13
CA PRO A 79 69.73 41.09 18.68
C PRO A 79 69.98 39.64 18.24
N ASN A 80 70.60 38.83 19.11
CA ASN A 80 70.81 37.41 18.83
C ASN A 80 69.69 36.56 19.44
N ALA A 81 68.81 36.03 18.58
CA ALA A 81 67.71 35.18 18.99
C ALA A 81 68.17 33.98 19.83
N THR A 82 69.33 33.37 19.54
CA THR A 82 69.84 32.21 20.30
C THR A 82 70.19 32.56 21.74
N VAL A 83 70.69 33.77 21.98
CA VAL A 83 71.00 34.29 23.32
C VAL A 83 69.70 34.66 24.04
N ALA A 84 68.75 35.27 23.33
CA ALA A 84 67.45 35.62 23.87
C ALA A 84 66.69 34.38 24.41
N VAL A 85 66.71 33.26 23.69
CA VAL A 85 66.05 32.01 24.14
C VAL A 85 66.94 31.13 25.03
N SER A 86 68.20 31.53 25.28
CA SER A 86 69.09 30.76 26.14
C SER A 86 68.60 30.76 27.59
N LYS A 87 68.97 29.74 28.36
CA LYS A 87 68.57 29.61 29.76
C LYS A 87 69.14 30.73 30.64
N THR A 88 70.30 31.26 30.27
CA THR A 88 71.08 32.20 31.08
C THR A 88 71.25 33.58 30.44
N GLY A 89 70.65 33.85 29.29
CA GLY A 89 70.79 35.14 28.59
C GLY A 89 72.22 35.39 28.08
N GLY A 90 72.98 34.33 27.80
CA GLY A 90 74.38 34.41 27.37
C GLY A 90 75.39 34.56 28.50
N TRP A 91 74.94 34.62 29.76
CA TRP A 91 75.83 34.60 30.93
C TRP A 91 76.25 33.17 31.32
N SER A 92 77.31 33.06 32.11
CA SER A 92 77.68 31.80 32.74
C SER A 92 76.59 31.36 33.72
N ASP A 93 76.40 30.04 33.90
CA ASP A 93 75.44 29.50 34.87
C ASP A 93 75.70 30.06 36.29
N HIS A 94 76.98 30.22 36.66
CA HIS A 94 77.37 30.75 37.96
C HIS A 94 76.92 32.21 38.18
N ASP A 95 77.21 33.09 37.22
CA ASP A 95 76.86 34.51 37.32
C ASP A 95 75.35 34.71 37.25
N HIS A 96 74.68 33.93 36.39
CA HIS A 96 73.22 33.94 36.26
C HIS A 96 72.54 33.49 37.56
N ASP A 97 73.01 32.42 38.19
CA ASP A 97 72.47 31.93 39.46
C ASP A 97 72.69 32.94 40.60
N HIS A 98 73.85 33.61 40.64
CA HIS A 98 74.09 34.70 41.60
C HIS A 98 73.15 35.87 41.38
N TYR A 99 72.96 36.29 40.13
CA TYR A 99 71.99 37.32 39.77
C TYR A 99 70.57 36.91 40.21
N ILE A 100 70.14 35.67 39.96
CA ILE A 100 68.81 35.18 40.37
C ILE A 100 68.64 35.25 41.90
N LYS A 101 69.65 34.83 42.67
CA LYS A 101 69.60 34.89 44.15
C LYS A 101 69.38 36.33 44.61
N LEU A 102 70.18 37.27 44.11
CA LEU A 102 70.04 38.70 44.42
C LEU A 102 68.68 39.25 43.99
N PHE A 103 68.21 38.86 42.81
CA PHE A 103 66.91 39.25 42.31
C PHE A 103 65.80 38.75 43.25
N LYS A 104 65.82 37.48 43.66
CA LYS A 104 64.82 36.89 44.57
C LYS A 104 64.84 37.52 45.97
N ASP A 105 65.99 37.99 46.43
CA ASP A 105 66.11 38.68 47.72
C ASP A 105 65.63 40.14 47.66
N CYS A 106 65.76 40.79 46.50
CA CYS A 106 65.45 42.21 46.31
C CYS A 106 64.02 42.47 45.79
N ASP A 107 63.47 41.61 44.94
CA ASP A 107 62.15 41.77 44.32
C ASP A 107 61.01 41.87 45.37
N PRO A 108 60.94 41.02 46.41
CA PRO A 108 59.92 41.13 47.46
C PRO A 108 60.07 42.39 48.33
N LYS A 109 61.28 42.95 48.40
CA LYS A 109 61.59 44.15 49.17
C LYS A 109 61.35 45.44 48.36
N GLY A 110 60.90 45.32 47.11
CA GLY A 110 60.64 46.45 46.22
C GLY A 110 61.90 47.20 45.74
N ILE A 111 63.09 46.61 45.92
CA ILE A 111 64.35 47.25 45.53
C ILE A 111 64.55 47.03 44.03
N ARG A 112 64.52 48.11 43.24
CA ARG A 112 64.55 48.10 41.76
C ARG A 112 65.52 49.15 41.21
N ASN A 113 65.77 49.09 39.90
CA ASN A 113 66.58 50.07 39.16
C ASN A 113 67.97 50.26 39.79
N ASP A 114 68.45 51.49 39.93
CA ASP A 114 69.83 51.78 40.34
C ASP A 114 70.23 51.14 41.70
N PRO A 115 69.41 51.18 42.76
CA PRO A 115 69.70 50.45 44.01
C PRO A 115 69.90 48.94 43.84
N PHE A 116 69.19 48.31 42.91
CA PHE A 116 69.36 46.89 42.59
C PHE A 116 70.63 46.67 41.78
N LEU A 117 70.85 47.48 40.73
CA LEU A 117 72.02 47.39 39.86
C LEU A 117 73.33 47.59 40.64
N SER A 118 73.38 48.52 41.59
CA SER A 118 74.56 48.72 42.45
C SER A 118 74.89 47.50 43.31
N ARG A 119 73.87 46.78 43.81
CA ARG A 119 74.07 45.54 44.59
C ARG A 119 74.54 44.39 43.72
N VAL A 120 74.03 44.28 42.50
CA VAL A 120 74.47 43.27 41.54
C VAL A 120 75.92 43.56 41.10
N ALA A 121 76.25 44.81 40.77
CA ALA A 121 77.60 45.22 40.37
C ALA A 121 78.63 45.00 41.49
N ALA A 122 78.23 45.14 42.76
CA ALA A 122 79.11 44.86 43.91
C ALA A 122 79.44 43.36 44.08
N GLN A 123 78.61 42.44 43.57
CA GLN A 123 78.83 40.99 43.68
C GLN A 123 79.34 40.35 42.38
N LEU A 124 78.99 40.90 41.22
CA LEU A 124 79.40 40.44 39.90
C LEU A 124 80.42 41.41 39.31
N THR A 125 81.66 41.35 39.81
CA THR A 125 82.74 42.28 39.42
C THR A 125 83.21 42.11 37.97
N ASN A 126 82.85 41.00 37.33
CA ASN A 126 83.27 40.66 35.97
C ASN A 126 82.38 41.30 34.88
N HIS A 127 81.24 41.89 35.26
CA HIS A 127 80.27 42.47 34.33
C HIS A 127 80.17 43.99 34.54
N ASN A 128 80.15 44.77 33.45
CA ASN A 128 79.91 46.21 33.54
C ASN A 128 78.43 46.51 33.84
N VAL A 129 78.14 47.73 34.29
CA VAL A 129 76.76 48.13 34.68
C VAL A 129 75.79 48.01 33.51
N ASP A 130 76.22 48.27 32.28
CA ASP A 130 75.38 48.20 31.08
C ASP A 130 75.01 46.77 30.69
N ALA A 131 75.91 45.81 30.86
CA ALA A 131 75.65 44.38 30.69
C ALA A 131 74.69 43.88 31.76
N ILE A 132 74.83 44.34 33.02
CA ILE A 132 73.88 44.04 34.09
C ILE A 132 72.48 44.62 33.78
N ARG A 133 72.39 45.84 33.23
CA ARG A 133 71.12 46.44 32.80
C ARG A 133 70.47 45.65 31.66
N HIS A 134 71.24 45.23 30.66
CA HIS A 134 70.73 44.38 29.56
C HIS A 134 70.20 43.05 30.10
N HIS A 135 70.98 42.39 30.95
CA HIS A 135 70.58 41.11 31.56
C HIS A 135 69.35 41.24 32.46
N ASP A 136 69.22 42.33 33.23
CA ASP A 136 68.02 42.61 34.02
C ASP A 136 66.78 42.82 33.14
N THR A 137 66.94 43.55 32.03
CA THR A 137 65.86 43.77 31.06
C THR A 137 65.43 42.45 30.41
N TRP A 138 66.39 41.65 29.94
CA TRP A 138 66.16 40.32 29.40
C TRP A 138 65.46 39.41 30.41
N TYR A 139 65.98 39.28 31.64
CA TYR A 139 65.43 38.38 32.65
C TYR A 139 64.00 38.75 33.07
N ARG A 140 63.72 40.06 33.22
CA ARG A 140 62.36 40.54 33.48
C ARG A 140 61.41 40.24 32.32
N CYS A 141 61.88 40.36 31.08
CA CYS A 141 61.11 40.01 29.89
C CYS A 141 60.82 38.50 29.83
N VAL A 142 61.83 37.64 30.04
CA VAL A 142 61.69 36.18 30.13
C VAL A 142 60.68 35.78 31.21
N ARG A 143 60.77 36.35 32.42
CA ARG A 143 59.79 36.07 33.49
C ARG A 143 58.38 36.46 33.10
N ARG A 144 58.19 37.65 32.50
CA ARG A 144 56.87 38.12 32.05
C ARG A 144 56.29 37.19 30.99
N VAL A 145 57.08 36.80 30.00
CA VAL A 145 56.66 35.91 28.92
C VAL A 145 56.39 34.50 29.43
N ALA A 146 57.16 33.99 30.39
CA ALA A 146 56.88 32.72 31.05
C ALA A 146 55.51 32.74 31.75
N THR A 147 55.19 33.82 32.48
CA THR A 147 53.86 34.01 33.09
C THR A 147 52.76 34.06 32.02
N LEU A 148 52.91 34.90 31.00
CA LEU A 148 51.92 35.01 29.92
C LEU A 148 51.72 33.70 29.16
N LYS A 149 52.79 32.93 28.92
CA LYS A 149 52.72 31.61 28.29
C LYS A 149 51.92 30.65 29.16
N GLN A 150 52.18 30.63 30.47
CA GLN A 150 51.42 29.81 31.40
C GLN A 150 49.94 30.21 31.43
N ASP A 151 49.64 31.52 31.43
CA ASP A 151 48.27 32.02 31.38
C ASP A 151 47.55 31.61 30.09
N ARG A 152 48.24 31.65 28.94
CA ARG A 152 47.70 31.18 27.65
C ARG A 152 47.47 29.67 27.62
N LEU A 153 48.35 28.87 28.22
CA LEU A 153 48.16 27.43 28.36
C LEU A 153 46.96 27.11 29.25
N ASN A 154 46.81 27.81 30.37
CA ASN A 154 45.67 27.64 31.27
C ASN A 154 44.35 28.05 30.59
N GLU A 155 44.37 29.16 29.86
CA GLU A 155 43.22 29.64 29.09
C GLU A 155 42.83 28.67 27.98
N HIS A 156 43.80 28.14 27.23
CA HIS A 156 43.54 27.11 26.22
C HIS A 156 42.94 25.84 26.84
N ALA A 157 43.47 25.38 27.98
CA ALA A 157 42.90 24.24 28.69
C ALA A 157 41.44 24.47 29.11
N ARG A 158 41.09 25.69 29.57
CA ARG A 158 39.70 26.05 29.88
C ARG A 158 38.81 26.05 28.64
N ARG A 159 39.28 26.62 27.52
CA ARG A 159 38.53 26.64 26.25
C ARG A 159 38.28 25.23 25.73
N ILE A 160 39.30 24.37 25.75
CA ILE A 160 39.15 22.96 25.35
C ILE A 160 38.14 22.28 26.26
N GLN A 161 38.23 22.43 27.59
CA GLN A 161 37.28 21.79 28.49
C GLN A 161 35.83 22.26 28.23
N SER A 162 35.60 23.57 28.10
CA SER A 162 34.27 24.12 27.76
C SER A 162 33.75 23.53 26.45
N PHE A 163 34.61 23.48 25.43
CA PHE A 163 34.26 22.89 24.14
C PHE A 163 33.91 21.40 24.26
N LEU A 164 34.68 20.60 25.01
CA LEU A 164 34.40 19.18 25.19
C LEU A 164 33.07 18.95 25.93
N ASP A 165 32.78 19.76 26.95
CA ASP A 165 31.52 19.69 27.70
C ASP A 165 30.32 20.06 26.80
N GLU A 166 30.44 21.13 26.02
CA GLU A 166 29.42 21.56 25.03
C GLU A 166 29.23 20.54 23.91
N ALA A 167 30.31 20.00 23.36
CA ALA A 167 30.29 18.98 22.32
C ALA A 167 29.62 17.69 22.80
N SER A 168 29.95 17.24 24.01
CA SER A 168 29.34 16.06 24.63
C SER A 168 27.83 16.27 24.84
N ALA A 169 27.42 17.44 25.36
CA ALA A 169 26.01 17.78 25.52
C ALA A 169 25.26 17.84 24.19
N ALA A 170 25.85 18.44 23.16
CA ALA A 170 25.27 18.52 21.82
C ALA A 170 25.08 17.14 21.18
N MET A 171 26.08 16.26 21.29
CA MET A 171 25.99 14.89 20.75
C MET A 171 24.97 14.04 21.52
N ALA A 172 24.89 14.17 22.84
CA ALA A 172 23.87 13.51 23.65
C ALA A 172 22.46 13.97 23.26
N ALA A 173 22.26 15.28 23.04
CA ALA A 173 20.99 15.83 22.60
C ALA A 173 20.60 15.33 21.20
N ALA A 174 21.55 15.29 20.25
CA ALA A 174 21.30 14.76 18.90
C ALA A 174 20.91 13.28 18.92
N THR A 175 21.58 12.48 19.75
CA THR A 175 21.27 11.06 19.93
C THR A 175 19.88 10.87 20.54
N ALA A 176 19.55 11.62 21.59
CA ALA A 176 18.23 11.58 22.21
C ALA A 176 17.11 12.01 21.24
N ALA A 177 17.36 13.02 20.41
CA ALA A 177 16.42 13.46 19.39
C ALA A 177 16.18 12.38 18.32
N ALA A 178 17.23 11.68 17.88
CA ALA A 178 17.11 10.58 16.93
C ALA A 178 16.34 9.38 17.51
N VAL A 179 16.62 8.99 18.76
CA VAL A 179 15.86 7.95 19.47
C VAL A 179 14.39 8.36 19.62
N SER A 180 14.10 9.61 19.96
CA SER A 180 12.73 10.10 20.05
C SER A 180 12.00 10.09 18.70
N ALA A 181 12.69 10.44 17.61
CA ALA A 181 12.13 10.41 16.26
C ALA A 181 11.77 8.97 15.85
N THR A 182 12.70 8.02 16.01
CA THR A 182 12.45 6.61 15.71
C THR A 182 11.29 6.04 16.53
N ALA A 183 11.21 6.34 17.83
CA ALA A 183 10.09 5.91 18.67
C ALA A 183 8.73 6.48 18.21
N LYS A 184 8.69 7.74 17.74
CA LYS A 184 7.47 8.35 17.17
C LYS A 184 7.07 7.70 15.85
N ASP A 185 8.04 7.38 15.00
CA ASP A 185 7.79 6.71 13.73
C ASP A 185 7.25 5.29 13.95
N GLU A 186 7.80 4.56 14.93
CA GLU A 186 7.29 3.25 15.37
C GLU A 186 5.87 3.34 15.91
N GLU A 187 5.57 4.32 16.77
CA GLU A 187 4.22 4.55 17.29
C GLU A 187 3.22 4.87 16.17
N TRP A 188 3.62 5.69 15.21
CA TRP A 188 2.78 6.02 14.06
C TRP A 188 2.55 4.79 13.16
N ALA A 189 3.58 4.00 12.89
CA ALA A 189 3.47 2.75 12.15
C ALA A 189 2.51 1.76 12.84
N GLN A 190 2.59 1.63 14.16
CA GLN A 190 1.69 0.78 14.94
C GLN A 190 0.23 1.25 14.82
N ARG A 191 -0.03 2.56 14.95
CA ARG A 191 -1.38 3.13 14.78
C ARG A 191 -1.95 2.84 13.39
N MET A 192 -1.13 2.97 12.35
CA MET A 192 -1.52 2.66 10.98
C MET A 192 -1.84 1.16 10.80
N ALA A 193 -1.06 0.28 11.41
CA ALA A 193 -1.32 -1.16 11.40
C ALA A 193 -2.63 -1.51 12.12
N ASP A 194 -2.88 -0.93 13.29
CA ASP A 194 -4.10 -1.13 14.07
C ASP A 194 -5.34 -0.63 13.30
N GLN A 195 -5.23 0.53 12.66
CA GLN A 195 -6.28 1.08 11.79
C GLN A 195 -6.56 0.13 10.62
N ALA A 196 -5.53 -0.36 9.93
CA ALA A 196 -5.67 -1.31 8.83
C ALA A 196 -6.36 -2.61 9.27
N LEU A 197 -6.02 -3.13 10.46
CA LEU A 197 -6.64 -4.31 11.03
C LEU A 197 -8.13 -4.09 11.33
N MET A 198 -8.50 -2.92 11.84
CA MET A 198 -9.90 -2.56 12.06
C MET A 198 -10.68 -2.46 10.75
N HIS A 199 -10.11 -1.83 9.71
CA HIS A 199 -10.74 -1.79 8.38
C HIS A 199 -10.94 -3.19 7.80
N ALA A 200 -9.91 -4.05 7.87
CA ALA A 200 -10.01 -5.44 7.41
C ALA A 200 -11.12 -6.21 8.15
N LYS A 201 -11.28 -5.97 9.46
CA LYS A 201 -12.35 -6.57 10.27
C LYS A 201 -13.74 -6.09 9.83
N VAL A 202 -13.89 -4.79 9.57
CA VAL A 202 -15.15 -4.21 9.05
C VAL A 202 -15.51 -4.81 7.70
N GLU A 203 -14.56 -4.88 6.76
CA GLU A 203 -14.80 -5.47 5.44
C GLU A 203 -15.17 -6.96 5.53
N ARG A 204 -14.54 -7.71 6.44
CA ARG A 204 -14.94 -9.10 6.71
C ARG A 204 -16.38 -9.21 7.22
N PHE A 205 -16.83 -8.29 8.07
CA PHE A 205 -18.21 -8.29 8.55
C PHE A 205 -19.21 -7.88 7.48
N LYS A 206 -18.87 -6.90 6.64
CA LYS A 206 -19.68 -6.53 5.48
C LYS A 206 -19.84 -7.71 4.54
N GLY A 207 -18.75 -8.36 4.14
CA GLY A 207 -18.80 -9.55 3.27
C GLY A 207 -19.65 -10.68 3.84
N LYS A 208 -19.59 -10.94 5.16
CA LYS A 208 -20.48 -11.92 5.82
C LYS A 208 -21.95 -11.52 5.77
N ARG A 209 -22.26 -10.25 5.99
CA ARG A 209 -23.62 -9.73 5.96
C ARG A 209 -24.19 -9.79 4.54
N ASP A 210 -23.40 -9.38 3.56
CA ASP A 210 -23.80 -9.33 2.16
C ASP A 210 -24.02 -10.76 1.64
N ALA A 211 -23.12 -11.71 1.95
CA ALA A 211 -23.33 -13.13 1.65
C ALA A 211 -24.60 -13.71 2.31
N LYS A 212 -24.94 -13.28 3.54
CA LYS A 212 -26.19 -13.69 4.20
C LYS A 212 -27.41 -13.11 3.51
N ALA A 213 -27.34 -11.86 3.06
CA ALA A 213 -28.40 -11.21 2.30
C ALA A 213 -28.62 -11.92 0.95
N ASP A 214 -27.54 -12.27 0.25
CA ASP A 214 -27.60 -13.00 -1.03
C ASP A 214 -28.22 -14.39 -0.85
N MET A 215 -27.80 -15.16 0.18
CA MET A 215 -28.42 -16.45 0.48
C MET A 215 -29.92 -16.32 0.80
N ALA A 216 -30.32 -15.28 1.54
CA ALA A 216 -31.73 -15.04 1.85
C ALA A 216 -32.54 -14.67 0.59
N ALA A 217 -31.96 -13.87 -0.31
CA ALA A 217 -32.56 -13.53 -1.60
C ALA A 217 -32.73 -14.77 -2.48
N HIS A 218 -31.72 -15.64 -2.56
CA HIS A 218 -31.81 -16.92 -3.28
C HIS A 218 -32.88 -17.84 -2.68
N GLN A 219 -32.97 -17.95 -1.36
CA GLN A 219 -33.98 -18.75 -0.70
C GLN A 219 -35.41 -18.25 -0.98
N ALA A 220 -35.60 -16.92 -0.99
CA ALA A 220 -36.87 -16.31 -1.33
C ALA A 220 -37.28 -16.58 -2.78
N GLU A 221 -36.33 -16.53 -3.72
CA GLU A 221 -36.60 -16.84 -5.13
C GLU A 221 -36.92 -18.32 -5.34
N ILE A 222 -36.23 -19.23 -4.65
CA ILE A 222 -36.57 -20.67 -4.67
C ILE A 222 -38.01 -20.88 -4.17
N ALA A 223 -38.37 -20.28 -3.03
CA ALA A 223 -39.72 -20.41 -2.48
C ALA A 223 -40.80 -19.85 -3.43
N ARG A 224 -40.49 -18.76 -4.16
CA ARG A 224 -41.37 -18.19 -5.19
C ARG A 224 -41.57 -19.17 -6.35
N LEU A 225 -40.49 -19.74 -6.87
CA LEU A 225 -40.55 -20.73 -7.95
C LEU A 225 -41.29 -22.01 -7.54
N GLU A 226 -41.12 -22.46 -6.30
CA GLU A 226 -41.85 -23.61 -5.75
C GLU A 226 -43.36 -23.32 -5.65
N ALA A 227 -43.74 -22.14 -5.15
CA ALA A 227 -45.14 -21.72 -5.09
C ALA A 227 -45.77 -21.65 -6.49
N ASP A 228 -45.07 -21.05 -7.46
CA ASP A 228 -45.51 -20.99 -8.86
C ASP A 228 -45.69 -22.41 -9.44
N ALA A 229 -44.74 -23.33 -9.18
CA ALA A 229 -44.83 -24.71 -9.65
C ALA A 229 -46.04 -25.46 -9.05
N ILE A 230 -46.31 -25.27 -7.76
CA ILE A 230 -47.48 -25.85 -7.09
C ILE A 230 -48.77 -25.29 -7.69
N GLN A 231 -48.83 -23.97 -7.93
CA GLN A 231 -50.00 -23.33 -8.53
C GLN A 231 -50.25 -23.85 -9.95
N VAL A 232 -49.22 -23.93 -10.78
CA VAL A 232 -49.33 -24.50 -12.14
C VAL A 232 -49.77 -25.96 -12.09
N ALA A 233 -49.26 -26.76 -11.15
CA ALA A 233 -49.69 -28.14 -10.98
C ALA A 233 -51.17 -28.25 -10.57
N ALA A 234 -51.63 -27.38 -9.66
CA ALA A 234 -53.02 -27.31 -9.23
C ALA A 234 -53.94 -26.88 -10.38
N ASP A 235 -53.57 -25.84 -11.13
CA ASP A 235 -54.35 -25.37 -12.29
C ASP A 235 -54.42 -26.43 -13.39
N ARG A 236 -53.32 -27.14 -13.65
CA ARG A 236 -53.31 -28.28 -14.58
C ARG A 236 -54.24 -29.40 -14.12
N LYS A 237 -54.30 -29.68 -12.81
CA LYS A 237 -55.25 -30.67 -12.26
C LYS A 237 -56.69 -30.20 -12.44
N ARG A 238 -57.00 -28.93 -12.13
CA ARG A 238 -58.34 -28.34 -12.32
C ARG A 238 -58.78 -28.37 -13.77
N LEU A 239 -57.88 -28.07 -14.71
CA LEU A 239 -58.16 -28.17 -16.15
C LEU A 239 -58.50 -29.60 -16.57
N LYS A 240 -57.72 -30.59 -16.13
CA LYS A 240 -57.99 -32.01 -16.41
C LYS A 240 -59.33 -32.47 -15.82
N GLU A 241 -59.64 -32.07 -14.59
CA GLU A 241 -60.93 -32.36 -13.95
C GLU A 241 -62.10 -31.72 -14.70
N HIS A 242 -61.96 -30.47 -15.13
CA HIS A 242 -62.96 -29.78 -15.93
C HIS A 242 -63.16 -30.46 -17.29
N GLU A 243 -62.09 -30.83 -17.98
CA GLU A 243 -62.15 -31.60 -19.23
C GLU A 243 -62.84 -32.95 -19.06
N LEU A 244 -62.50 -33.69 -18.00
CA LEU A 244 -63.15 -34.96 -17.68
C LEU A 244 -64.65 -34.78 -17.42
N LYS A 245 -65.03 -33.77 -16.63
CA LYS A 245 -66.44 -33.43 -16.37
C LYS A 245 -67.17 -33.07 -17.67
N LYS A 246 -66.53 -32.31 -18.57
CA LYS A 246 -67.10 -31.97 -19.88
C LYS A 246 -67.33 -33.22 -20.74
N LYS A 247 -66.36 -34.14 -20.78
CA LYS A 247 -66.49 -35.42 -21.49
C LYS A 247 -67.63 -36.26 -20.91
N LEU A 248 -67.70 -36.42 -19.59
CA LEU A 248 -68.78 -37.15 -18.92
C LEU A 248 -70.17 -36.56 -19.24
N LEU A 249 -70.29 -35.22 -19.28
CA LEU A 249 -71.54 -34.56 -19.69
C LEU A 249 -71.88 -34.79 -21.17
N GLN A 250 -70.88 -34.77 -22.06
CA GLN A 250 -71.08 -35.09 -23.47
C GLN A 250 -71.51 -36.55 -23.65
N ASP A 251 -70.85 -37.49 -22.97
CA ASP A 251 -71.19 -38.91 -22.99
C ASP A 251 -72.60 -39.15 -22.42
N HIS A 252 -72.98 -38.48 -21.33
CA HIS A 252 -74.33 -38.55 -20.80
C HIS A 252 -75.37 -38.03 -21.80
N ARG A 253 -75.11 -36.89 -22.47
CA ARG A 253 -76.00 -36.36 -23.53
C ARG A 253 -76.08 -37.31 -24.72
N TYR A 254 -74.96 -37.88 -25.14
CA TYR A 254 -74.90 -38.85 -26.23
C TYR A 254 -75.67 -40.13 -25.89
N ASN A 255 -75.47 -40.69 -24.70
CA ASN A 255 -76.19 -41.86 -24.20
C ASN A 255 -77.69 -41.57 -24.04
N HIS A 256 -78.06 -40.39 -23.56
CA HIS A 256 -79.47 -39.98 -23.51
C HIS A 256 -80.07 -39.89 -24.91
N ARG A 257 -79.35 -39.31 -25.88
CA ARG A 257 -79.78 -39.28 -27.28
C ARG A 257 -79.92 -40.68 -27.87
N LEU A 258 -79.00 -41.60 -27.57
CA LEU A 258 -79.10 -43.01 -27.97
C LEU A 258 -80.34 -43.67 -27.37
N ARG A 259 -80.62 -43.49 -26.07
CA ARG A 259 -81.84 -44.01 -25.45
C ARG A 259 -83.11 -43.45 -26.08
N VAL A 260 -83.14 -42.16 -26.40
CA VAL A 260 -84.28 -41.53 -27.11
C VAL A 260 -84.43 -42.11 -28.51
N LEU A 261 -83.34 -42.28 -29.26
CA LEU A 261 -83.38 -42.91 -30.58
C LEU A 261 -83.84 -44.38 -30.51
N GLU A 262 -83.42 -45.11 -29.48
CA GLU A 262 -83.83 -46.49 -29.25
C GLU A 262 -85.31 -46.60 -28.83
N ALA A 263 -85.80 -45.68 -28.02
CA ALA A 263 -87.23 -45.55 -27.72
C ALA A 263 -88.04 -45.20 -28.97
N ILE A 264 -87.58 -44.25 -29.80
CA ILE A 264 -88.23 -43.92 -31.08
C ILE A 264 -88.23 -45.12 -32.03
N LYS A 265 -87.15 -45.92 -32.06
CA LYS A 265 -87.09 -47.16 -32.84
C LYS A 265 -88.14 -48.19 -32.39
N GLN A 266 -88.50 -48.19 -31.10
CA GLN A 266 -89.54 -49.07 -30.55
C GLN A 266 -90.96 -48.48 -30.70
N GLU A 267 -91.11 -47.15 -30.67
CA GLU A 267 -92.41 -46.46 -30.73
C GLU A 267 -92.89 -46.15 -32.17
N THR A 268 -91.98 -46.10 -33.15
CA THR A 268 -92.37 -45.91 -34.55
C THR A 268 -92.63 -47.24 -35.25
N PRO A 269 -93.71 -47.36 -36.05
CA PRO A 269 -94.00 -48.54 -36.88
C PRO A 269 -93.07 -48.58 -38.12
N TYR A 270 -91.78 -48.33 -37.91
CA TYR A 270 -90.76 -48.36 -38.96
C TYR A 270 -90.26 -49.78 -39.22
N ALA A 271 -90.41 -50.69 -38.25
CA ALA A 271 -90.17 -52.12 -38.42
C ALA A 271 -91.17 -52.77 -39.41
N GLU A 272 -92.44 -52.35 -39.41
CA GLU A 272 -93.44 -52.84 -40.37
C GLU A 272 -93.19 -52.31 -41.79
N LYS A 273 -92.75 -51.05 -41.95
CA LYS A 273 -92.47 -50.47 -43.27
C LYS A 273 -91.19 -51.00 -43.93
N LEU A 274 -90.19 -51.44 -43.16
CA LEU A 274 -89.00 -52.10 -43.72
C LEU A 274 -89.32 -53.47 -44.35
N SER A 275 -90.29 -54.22 -43.80
CA SER A 275 -90.75 -55.48 -44.39
C SER A 275 -91.49 -55.31 -45.74
N GLN A 276 -92.06 -54.12 -46.00
CA GLN A 276 -92.73 -53.78 -47.27
C GLN A 276 -91.74 -53.27 -48.34
N ILE A 277 -90.58 -52.75 -47.95
CA ILE A 277 -89.55 -52.22 -48.88
C ILE A 277 -88.59 -53.34 -49.36
N GLU A 278 -88.42 -54.43 -48.62
CA GLU A 278 -87.63 -55.59 -49.07
C GLU A 278 -88.34 -56.45 -50.15
N ARG A 279 -89.66 -56.31 -50.34
CA ARG A 279 -90.44 -57.05 -51.35
C ARG A 279 -90.41 -56.46 -52.77
N THR A 280 -89.82 -55.29 -52.99
CA THR A 280 -89.77 -54.62 -54.31
C THR A 280 -88.36 -54.47 -54.89
N ARG A 281 -87.36 -55.15 -54.31
CA ARG A 281 -86.02 -55.27 -54.89
C ARG A 281 -85.87 -56.53 -55.75
N GLN A 282 -86.61 -56.59 -56.85
CA GLN A 282 -86.24 -57.43 -57.98
C GLN A 282 -85.38 -56.56 -58.92
N PRO A 283 -84.08 -56.89 -59.12
CA PRO A 283 -83.24 -56.14 -60.03
C PRO A 283 -83.79 -56.26 -61.45
N THR A 284 -84.19 -55.15 -62.04
CA THR A 284 -84.67 -55.06 -63.42
C THR A 284 -83.53 -55.29 -64.39
N VAL A 285 -83.83 -55.91 -65.54
CA VAL A 285 -82.86 -56.31 -66.58
C VAL A 285 -81.98 -55.15 -67.09
N ALA A 286 -82.44 -53.90 -66.95
CA ALA A 286 -81.65 -52.69 -67.26
C ALA A 286 -80.55 -52.36 -66.22
N PHE A 287 -80.67 -52.82 -64.97
CA PHE A 287 -79.65 -52.70 -63.93
C PHE A 287 -78.53 -53.74 -64.11
N THR A 288 -78.88 -54.98 -64.48
CA THR A 288 -77.90 -56.04 -64.78
C THR A 288 -77.09 -55.72 -66.04
N ALA A 289 -77.73 -55.22 -67.10
CA ALA A 289 -77.03 -54.82 -68.33
C ALA A 289 -76.09 -53.60 -68.15
N ASN A 290 -76.38 -52.69 -67.21
CA ASN A 290 -75.50 -51.55 -66.90
C ASN A 290 -74.36 -51.91 -65.96
N VAL A 291 -74.51 -52.93 -65.10
CA VAL A 291 -73.42 -53.42 -64.24
C VAL A 291 -72.44 -54.28 -65.06
N ASP A 292 -72.94 -55.07 -66.03
CA ASP A 292 -72.11 -55.86 -66.94
C ASP A 292 -71.35 -54.99 -67.96
N ALA A 293 -71.92 -53.85 -68.38
CA ALA A 293 -71.25 -52.87 -69.26
C ALA A 293 -70.16 -52.03 -68.57
N ILE A 294 -70.09 -52.05 -67.23
CA ILE A 294 -69.10 -51.30 -66.43
C ILE A 294 -67.94 -52.21 -65.97
N GLN A 295 -68.02 -53.52 -66.21
CA GLN A 295 -66.98 -54.49 -65.81
C GLN A 295 -65.82 -54.63 -66.81
N ASP A 296 -65.96 -54.12 -68.03
CA ASP A 296 -64.86 -54.03 -68.99
C ASP A 296 -64.19 -52.64 -68.96
N GLY A 297 -63.21 -52.53 -68.07
CA GLY A 297 -62.14 -51.55 -68.19
C GLY A 297 -62.43 -50.17 -67.60
N LEU A 298 -62.34 -50.05 -66.28
CA LEU A 298 -61.85 -48.86 -65.58
C LEU A 298 -61.52 -49.21 -64.12
N GLY A 299 -60.24 -49.23 -63.79
CA GLY A 299 -59.72 -49.44 -62.44
C GLY A 299 -60.05 -48.27 -61.53
N VAL A 300 -61.21 -48.33 -60.87
CA VAL A 300 -61.61 -47.39 -59.82
C VAL A 300 -61.65 -48.17 -58.51
N HIS A 301 -60.57 -48.08 -57.74
CA HIS A 301 -60.58 -48.51 -56.34
C HIS A 301 -61.57 -47.66 -55.55
N GLU A 302 -62.32 -48.28 -54.63
CA GLU A 302 -63.46 -47.75 -53.88
C GLU A 302 -63.21 -46.50 -53.00
N THR A 303 -62.04 -45.88 -53.08
CA THR A 303 -61.71 -44.64 -52.37
C THR A 303 -60.79 -43.78 -53.23
N GLY A 304 -61.29 -42.65 -53.71
CA GLY A 304 -60.58 -41.77 -54.63
C GLY A 304 -59.21 -41.27 -54.13
N LEU A 305 -58.31 -41.03 -55.09
CA LEU A 305 -57.21 -40.06 -55.16
C LEU A 305 -56.25 -39.86 -53.96
N PHE A 306 -56.27 -40.67 -52.90
CA PHE A 306 -55.28 -40.60 -51.80
C PHE A 306 -54.88 -41.98 -51.25
N PRO A 307 -53.58 -42.22 -50.95
CA PRO A 307 -53.10 -43.50 -50.42
C PRO A 307 -53.68 -43.82 -49.03
N SER A 308 -54.11 -45.07 -48.83
CA SER A 308 -54.76 -45.59 -47.63
C SER A 308 -53.84 -45.77 -46.42
N HIS A 309 -52.53 -45.56 -46.57
CA HIS A 309 -51.57 -45.58 -45.47
C HIS A 309 -50.93 -44.19 -45.41
N GLY A 310 -51.24 -43.46 -44.33
CA GLY A 310 -50.77 -42.09 -44.11
C GLY A 310 -49.25 -41.94 -44.21
N TYR A 311 -48.79 -40.72 -44.46
CA TYR A 311 -47.37 -40.42 -44.58
C TYR A 311 -46.59 -40.81 -43.31
N ASP A 312 -45.48 -41.53 -43.49
CA ASP A 312 -44.52 -41.87 -42.45
C ASP A 312 -43.88 -40.59 -41.89
N THR A 313 -44.40 -40.13 -40.76
CA THR A 313 -44.03 -38.86 -40.14
C THR A 313 -42.55 -38.80 -39.78
N ASP A 314 -41.93 -39.93 -39.46
CA ASP A 314 -40.52 -39.98 -39.05
C ASP A 314 -39.56 -39.75 -40.23
N LYS A 315 -39.95 -40.17 -41.44
CA LYS A 315 -39.21 -39.82 -42.66
C LYS A 315 -39.41 -38.35 -43.04
N LEU A 316 -40.62 -37.82 -42.89
CA LEU A 316 -40.93 -36.42 -43.20
C LEU A 316 -40.17 -35.44 -42.28
N PHE A 317 -40.11 -35.74 -40.97
CA PHE A 317 -39.40 -34.92 -39.99
C PHE A 317 -37.87 -35.04 -40.13
N LYS A 318 -37.35 -36.22 -40.51
CA LYS A 318 -35.92 -36.38 -40.83
C LYS A 318 -35.51 -35.56 -42.04
N ASP A 319 -36.30 -35.57 -43.11
CA ASP A 319 -36.00 -34.80 -44.33
C ASP A 319 -36.11 -33.28 -44.08
N ALA A 320 -37.09 -32.85 -43.28
CA ALA A 320 -37.23 -31.44 -42.89
C ALA A 320 -36.08 -30.95 -41.97
N ARG A 321 -35.67 -31.74 -40.97
CA ARG A 321 -34.51 -31.41 -40.12
C ARG A 321 -33.20 -31.41 -40.90
N PHE A 322 -33.03 -32.34 -41.83
CA PHE A 322 -31.83 -32.42 -42.67
C PHE A 322 -31.73 -31.20 -43.60
N LYS A 323 -32.84 -30.79 -44.23
CA LYS A 323 -32.90 -29.58 -45.06
C LYS A 323 -32.71 -28.30 -44.26
N LEU A 324 -33.20 -28.22 -43.02
CA LEU A 324 -32.96 -27.09 -42.11
C LEU A 324 -31.48 -27.01 -41.68
N GLY A 325 -30.86 -28.16 -41.39
CA GLY A 325 -29.43 -28.25 -41.05
C GLY A 325 -28.51 -27.83 -42.21
N LEU A 326 -28.87 -28.20 -43.44
CA LEU A 326 -28.18 -27.73 -44.66
C LEU A 326 -28.34 -26.22 -44.86
N ALA A 327 -29.54 -25.66 -44.65
CA ALA A 327 -29.79 -24.23 -44.80
C ALA A 327 -29.04 -23.37 -43.75
N LEU A 328 -28.87 -23.87 -42.52
CA LEU A 328 -28.10 -23.20 -41.48
C LEU A 328 -26.59 -23.26 -41.74
N ARG A 329 -26.08 -24.39 -42.24
CA ARG A 329 -24.66 -24.56 -42.59
C ARG A 329 -24.24 -23.66 -43.76
N VAL A 330 -25.11 -23.46 -44.76
CA VAL A 330 -24.89 -22.52 -45.88
C VAL A 330 -24.89 -21.05 -45.41
N ARG A 331 -25.62 -20.71 -44.33
CA ARG A 331 -25.59 -19.36 -43.72
C ARG A 331 -24.37 -19.13 -42.81
N GLU A 332 -23.87 -20.14 -42.12
CA GLU A 332 -22.64 -20.01 -41.32
C GLU A 332 -21.39 -19.77 -42.18
N GLU A 333 -21.32 -20.35 -43.37
CA GLU A 333 -20.20 -20.13 -44.29
C GLU A 333 -20.20 -18.75 -44.95
N THR A 334 -21.37 -18.10 -45.08
CA THR A 334 -21.50 -16.72 -45.60
C THR A 334 -21.42 -15.65 -44.51
N CYS A 335 -21.64 -15.98 -43.23
CA CYS A 335 -21.53 -15.05 -42.09
C CYS A 335 -20.19 -15.11 -41.33
N LYS A 336 -19.18 -15.83 -41.82
CA LYS A 336 -17.86 -15.89 -41.17
C LYS A 336 -16.97 -14.64 -41.41
N PHE A 337 -17.43 -13.68 -42.21
CA PHE A 337 -16.70 -12.43 -42.49
C PHE A 337 -17.30 -11.18 -41.83
N VAL A 338 -18.40 -11.30 -41.06
CA VAL A 338 -19.09 -10.14 -40.44
C VAL A 338 -19.50 -10.45 -38.99
N LEU A 339 -18.57 -10.95 -38.18
CA LEU A 339 -18.79 -11.14 -36.73
C LEU A 339 -17.59 -10.63 -35.90
N THR A 340 -17.00 -9.51 -36.32
CA THR A 340 -16.11 -8.67 -35.50
C THR A 340 -16.59 -7.22 -35.41
N ALA A 341 -17.88 -6.97 -35.64
CA ALA A 341 -18.48 -5.67 -35.36
C ALA A 341 -19.98 -5.80 -35.11
N ALA A 342 -20.41 -5.20 -34.00
CA ALA A 342 -21.79 -4.90 -33.61
C ALA A 342 -22.71 -6.09 -33.25
N GLY A 343 -23.22 -6.02 -32.01
CA GLY A 343 -24.27 -6.90 -31.52
C GLY A 343 -25.66 -6.55 -32.07
N ALA A 344 -26.62 -7.35 -31.63
CA ALA A 344 -28.08 -7.13 -31.67
C ALA A 344 -28.91 -7.56 -32.90
N ASP A 345 -28.34 -8.05 -34.02
CA ASP A 345 -29.16 -8.36 -35.21
C ASP A 345 -29.38 -9.85 -35.54
N GLY A 346 -28.96 -10.78 -34.67
CA GLY A 346 -29.25 -12.22 -34.83
C GLY A 346 -30.73 -12.59 -34.56
N CYS A 347 -31.46 -11.75 -33.82
CA CYS A 347 -32.85 -12.00 -33.45
C CYS A 347 -33.86 -11.57 -34.53
N ALA A 348 -33.47 -10.72 -35.49
CA ALA A 348 -34.37 -10.23 -36.55
C ALA A 348 -34.62 -11.26 -37.67
N ALA A 349 -33.69 -12.19 -37.91
CA ALA A 349 -33.86 -13.25 -38.91
C ALA A 349 -34.77 -14.39 -38.44
N MET A 350 -35.01 -14.51 -37.13
CA MET A 350 -35.89 -15.53 -36.52
C MET A 350 -37.35 -15.05 -36.42
N SER A 351 -37.60 -13.73 -36.49
CA SER A 351 -38.96 -13.17 -36.42
C SER A 351 -39.73 -13.20 -37.75
N THR A 352 -39.06 -13.48 -38.86
CA THR A 352 -39.66 -13.54 -40.21
C THR A 352 -40.03 -14.95 -40.68
N ILE A 353 -39.66 -16.00 -39.94
CA ILE A 353 -40.02 -17.38 -40.29
C ILE A 353 -41.39 -17.70 -39.67
N THR A 354 -42.45 -17.39 -40.41
CA THR A 354 -43.79 -17.90 -40.10
C THR A 354 -43.93 -19.32 -40.65
N VAL A 355 -44.02 -20.30 -39.75
CA VAL A 355 -44.42 -21.67 -40.12
C VAL A 355 -45.90 -21.65 -40.45
N ARG A 356 -46.24 -21.50 -41.74
CA ARG A 356 -47.61 -21.70 -42.21
C ARG A 356 -47.90 -23.20 -42.25
N ASN A 357 -48.68 -23.66 -41.28
CA ASN A 357 -49.28 -24.98 -41.31
C ASN A 357 -50.29 -25.03 -42.47
N THR A 358 -50.06 -25.87 -43.47
CA THR A 358 -50.95 -26.10 -44.62
C THR A 358 -52.28 -26.80 -44.25
N GLY A 359 -52.59 -26.94 -42.95
CA GLY A 359 -53.91 -27.29 -42.43
C GLY A 359 -54.87 -26.11 -42.20
N ALA A 360 -54.46 -24.86 -42.45
CA ALA A 360 -55.26 -23.66 -42.16
C ALA A 360 -56.26 -23.25 -43.27
N TYR A 361 -56.61 -24.13 -44.22
CA TYR A 361 -57.58 -23.86 -45.30
C TYR A 361 -59.04 -24.15 -44.92
N ARG A 362 -59.44 -23.98 -43.66
CA ARG A 362 -60.86 -24.16 -43.27
C ARG A 362 -61.54 -22.98 -42.60
N HIS A 363 -60.84 -21.91 -42.21
CA HIS A 363 -61.49 -20.80 -41.50
C HIS A 363 -60.93 -19.41 -41.85
N THR A 364 -60.77 -19.11 -43.13
CA THR A 364 -60.68 -17.72 -43.61
C THR A 364 -61.92 -17.44 -44.45
N PRO A 365 -62.80 -16.50 -44.05
CA PRO A 365 -63.91 -16.11 -44.92
C PRO A 365 -63.32 -15.40 -46.15
N GLN A 366 -63.48 -15.99 -47.33
CA GLN A 366 -63.22 -15.28 -48.59
C GLN A 366 -64.32 -14.23 -48.79
N ALA A 367 -63.92 -13.02 -49.18
CA ALA A 367 -64.84 -11.97 -49.59
C ALA A 367 -65.61 -12.39 -50.84
N SER A 368 -66.87 -11.94 -50.97
CA SER A 368 -67.72 -12.27 -52.10
C SER A 368 -67.15 -11.71 -53.40
N THR A 369 -66.71 -12.58 -54.30
CA THR A 369 -66.51 -12.23 -55.71
C THR A 369 -67.79 -12.57 -56.47
N GLN A 370 -68.56 -11.53 -56.82
CA GLN A 370 -69.49 -11.57 -57.95
C GLN A 370 -68.68 -11.84 -59.22
N LEU A 371 -69.21 -12.65 -60.13
CA LEU A 371 -69.03 -12.51 -61.58
C LEU A 371 -70.01 -13.46 -62.30
N TRP A 372 -70.98 -12.79 -62.97
CA TRP A 372 -71.99 -13.23 -63.97
C TRP A 372 -73.14 -14.13 -63.51
#